data_AF-A0A2L1UEW0-F1
#
_entry.id   AF-A0A2L1UEW0-F1
#
_cell.length_a   1.000
_cell.length_b   1.000
_cell.length_c   1.000
_cell.angle_alpha   90.00
_cell.angle_beta   90.00
_cell.angle_gamma   90.00
#
_symmetry.space_group_name_H-M   'P 1'
#
loop_
_entity.id
_entity.type
_entity.pdbx_description
1 polymer ?
#
loop_
_entity_poly.entity_id
_entity_poly.type
_entity_poly.pdbx_seq_one_letter_code
_entity_poly.pdbx_strand_id
1 'polypeptide(L)'
;MLQKLFETISFTIRIEDLPRCLYILQSSMRGAEICYDYAPYTKEMIGMIAPCSGVTLYKDNGTSIKYVGGCGDVRGISNIRLTDTNSYIARSYQLKQMTLSYTELKQVFYFCLPKGKYVITFHFPADASWDENKFNTYHHEALHGIIKHNMMMLQVIDVLIGGLMGER
;
A
#
# COMPACT_ATOMS: atom_id res chain seq x y z
N MET A 1 -18.54 -16.45 -6.29
CA MET A 1 -18.21 -17.75 -5.65
C MET A 1 -17.05 -17.61 -4.66
N LEU A 2 -15.94 -16.96 -5.02
CA LEU A 2 -14.83 -16.65 -4.10
C LEU A 2 -15.22 -15.77 -2.89
N GLN A 3 -16.10 -14.78 -3.08
CA GLN A 3 -16.53 -13.86 -2.01
C GLN A 3 -17.19 -14.58 -0.82
N LYS A 4 -17.99 -15.63 -1.08
CA LYS A 4 -18.60 -16.47 -0.03
C LYS A 4 -17.58 -17.39 0.66
N LEU A 5 -16.50 -17.77 -0.03
CA LEU A 5 -15.43 -18.60 0.53
C LEU A 5 -14.59 -17.82 1.55
N PHE A 6 -14.38 -16.51 1.33
CA PHE A 6 -13.68 -15.64 2.26
C PHE A 6 -14.52 -15.18 3.45
N GLU A 7 -15.86 -15.27 3.38
CA GLU A 7 -16.73 -14.95 4.50
C GLU A 7 -16.62 -15.96 5.65
N THR A 8 -16.27 -17.22 5.38
CA THR A 8 -16.24 -18.30 6.38
C THR A 8 -14.87 -18.51 7.01
N ILE A 9 -13.80 -17.96 6.43
CA ILE A 9 -12.43 -18.22 6.87
C ILE A 9 -11.99 -17.11 7.83
N SER A 10 -11.87 -17.45 9.12
CA SER A 10 -11.24 -16.61 10.14
C SER A 10 -9.79 -17.04 10.31
N PHE A 11 -8.86 -16.15 9.99
CA PHE A 11 -7.44 -16.33 10.30
C PHE A 11 -7.04 -15.39 11.43
N THR A 12 -6.69 -15.95 12.58
CA THR A 12 -5.97 -15.20 13.61
C THR A 12 -4.49 -15.29 13.28
N ILE A 13 -3.92 -14.22 12.73
CA ILE A 13 -2.47 -14.10 12.58
C ILE A 13 -1.89 -13.80 13.96
N ARG A 14 -1.04 -14.69 14.45
CA ARG A 14 -0.28 -14.42 15.67
C ARG A 14 0.78 -13.36 15.38
N ILE A 15 1.09 -12.53 16.37
CA ILE A 15 2.08 -11.45 16.21
C ILE A 15 3.45 -12.00 15.80
N GLU A 16 3.81 -13.19 16.28
CA GLU A 16 5.05 -13.91 15.92
C GLU A 16 5.16 -14.26 14.42
N ASP A 17 4.02 -14.46 13.75
CA ASP A 17 3.97 -14.77 12.31
C ASP A 17 3.91 -13.52 11.43
N LEU A 18 3.73 -12.34 12.03
CA LEU A 18 3.54 -11.08 11.31
C LEU A 18 4.67 -10.79 10.30
N PRO A 19 5.97 -10.91 10.63
CA PRO A 19 7.04 -10.65 9.66
C PRO A 19 6.95 -11.55 8.43
N ARG A 20 6.58 -12.82 8.61
CA ARG A 20 6.43 -13.78 7.52
C ARG A 20 5.21 -13.45 6.66
N CYS A 21 4.09 -13.10 7.28
CA CYS A 21 2.90 -12.63 6.56
C CYS A 21 3.21 -11.39 5.71
N LEU A 22 3.88 -10.39 6.29
CA LEU A 22 4.27 -9.18 5.56
C LEU A 22 5.21 -9.49 4.40
N TYR A 23 6.16 -10.42 4.58
CA TYR A 23 7.06 -10.86 3.51
C TYR A 23 6.31 -11.53 2.34
N ILE A 24 5.33 -12.39 2.64
CA ILE A 24 4.48 -13.01 1.62
C ILE A 24 3.70 -11.93 0.85
N LEU A 25 3.14 -10.95 1.57
CA LEU A 25 2.43 -9.83 0.94
C LEU A 25 3.38 -9.02 0.05
N GLN A 26 4.55 -8.65 0.55
CA GLN A 26 5.58 -7.93 -0.21
C GLN A 26 5.94 -8.66 -1.50
N SER A 27 6.26 -9.96 -1.41
CA SER A 27 6.68 -10.77 -2.55
C SER A 27 5.57 -11.01 -3.57
N SER A 28 4.31 -10.84 -3.17
CA SER A 28 3.14 -11.04 -4.05
C SER A 28 2.70 -9.75 -4.76
N MET A 29 3.12 -8.58 -4.26
CA MET A 29 2.73 -7.29 -4.83
C MET A 29 3.64 -6.91 -5.99
N ARG A 30 3.05 -6.88 -7.17
CA ARG A 30 3.72 -6.62 -8.45
C ARG A 30 3.79 -5.13 -8.75
N GLY A 31 4.80 -4.77 -9.53
CA GLY A 31 4.91 -3.47 -10.16
C GLY A 31 3.88 -3.27 -11.27
N ALA A 32 3.99 -2.14 -11.97
CA ALA A 32 3.11 -1.82 -13.09
C ALA A 32 3.84 -0.96 -14.12
N GLU A 33 3.50 -1.17 -15.39
CA GLU A 33 3.74 -0.20 -16.45
C GLU A 33 2.60 0.81 -16.43
N ILE A 34 2.93 2.09 -16.32
CA ILE A 34 1.96 3.17 -16.29
C ILE A 34 1.85 3.73 -17.70
N CYS A 35 0.67 3.58 -18.29
CA CYS A 35 0.38 4.07 -19.62
C CYS A 35 -0.76 5.10 -19.57
N TYR A 36 -0.68 6.11 -20.42
CA TYR A 36 -1.74 7.09 -20.63
C TYR A 36 -2.41 6.86 -21.99
N ASP A 37 -3.73 6.78 -21.99
CA ASP A 37 -4.53 6.55 -23.19
C ASP A 37 -4.95 7.91 -23.77
N TYR A 38 -4.17 8.45 -24.70
CA TYR A 38 -4.48 9.72 -25.40
C TYR A 38 -5.66 9.60 -26.37
N ALA A 39 -5.86 8.41 -26.97
CA ALA A 39 -6.92 8.10 -27.92
C ALA A 39 -7.16 6.57 -27.95
N PRO A 40 -8.24 6.07 -28.59
CA PRO A 40 -8.62 4.64 -28.55
C PRO A 40 -7.55 3.65 -29.00
N TYR A 41 -6.49 4.11 -29.67
CA TYR A 41 -5.42 3.28 -30.24
C TYR A 41 -4.00 3.81 -29.99
N THR A 42 -3.83 4.83 -29.14
CA THR A 42 -2.50 5.38 -28.80
C THR A 42 -2.29 5.35 -27.30
N LYS A 43 -1.33 4.54 -26.87
CA LYS A 43 -0.86 4.49 -25.49
C LYS A 43 0.52 5.10 -25.43
N GLU A 44 0.71 6.06 -24.54
CA GLU A 44 2.04 6.56 -24.19
C GLU A 44 2.49 5.87 -22.91
N MET A 45 3.72 5.34 -22.92
CA MET A 45 4.35 4.84 -21.69
C MET A 45 4.79 6.05 -20.87
N ILE A 46 4.15 6.23 -19.71
CA ILE A 46 4.51 7.29 -18.77
C ILE A 46 5.72 6.86 -17.96
N GLY A 47 5.76 5.63 -17.46
CA GLY A 47 6.89 5.12 -16.70
C GLY A 47 6.60 3.76 -16.08
N MET A 48 7.56 3.26 -15.31
CA MET A 48 7.48 1.97 -14.64
C MET A 48 7.52 2.14 -13.13
N ILE A 49 6.78 1.27 -12.46
CA ILE A 49 6.81 1.05 -11.03
C ILE A 49 7.33 -0.36 -10.83
N ALA A 50 8.45 -0.52 -10.14
CA ALA A 50 9.05 -1.83 -9.89
C ALA A 50 8.21 -2.63 -8.87
N PRO A 51 8.40 -3.96 -8.75
CA PRO A 51 7.75 -4.77 -7.72
C PRO A 51 8.00 -4.24 -6.30
N CYS A 52 7.07 -4.55 -5.39
CA CYS A 52 7.14 -4.09 -4.00
C CYS A 52 8.45 -4.58 -3.35
N SER A 53 9.19 -3.64 -2.77
CA SER A 53 10.48 -3.89 -2.12
C SER A 53 10.38 -3.99 -0.60
N GLY A 54 9.29 -3.50 -0.02
CA GLY A 54 9.09 -3.50 1.43
C GLY A 54 7.68 -3.17 1.83
N VAL A 55 7.31 -3.61 3.02
CA VAL A 55 5.99 -3.40 3.61
C VAL A 55 6.14 -2.96 5.04
N THR A 56 5.32 -2.01 5.46
CA THR A 56 5.21 -1.59 6.85
C THR A 56 3.75 -1.64 7.29
N LEU A 57 3.53 -2.05 8.54
CA LEU A 57 2.21 -2.10 9.17
C LEU A 57 2.21 -1.18 10.38
N TYR A 58 1.15 -0.38 10.48
CA TYR A 58 0.92 0.49 11.61
C TYR A 58 -0.46 0.30 12.21
N LYS A 59 -0.60 0.67 13.49
CA LYS A 59 -1.84 0.57 14.27
C LYS A 59 -2.11 1.85 15.04
N ASP A 60 -3.34 2.33 14.96
CA ASP A 60 -3.87 3.44 15.74
C ASP A 60 -3.99 3.08 17.23
N ASN A 61 -3.63 4.04 18.08
CA ASN A 61 -3.79 4.00 19.53
C ASN A 61 -4.68 5.13 20.09
N GLY A 62 -5.39 5.86 19.22
CA GLY A 62 -6.30 6.96 19.53
C GLY A 62 -5.70 8.34 19.28
N THR A 63 -4.39 8.53 19.49
CA THR A 63 -3.72 9.83 19.28
C THR A 63 -2.67 9.79 18.15
N SER A 64 -2.19 8.58 17.85
CA SER A 64 -1.09 8.35 16.94
C SER A 64 -1.19 6.96 16.32
N ILE A 65 -0.55 6.81 15.18
CA ILE A 65 -0.37 5.54 14.48
C ILE A 65 1.05 5.04 14.78
N LYS A 66 1.14 3.91 15.47
CA LYS A 66 2.39 3.27 15.88
C LYS A 66 2.82 2.19 14.90
N TYR A 67 4.11 2.11 14.65
CA TYR A 67 4.70 1.02 13.88
C TYR A 67 4.53 -0.31 14.62
N VAL A 68 4.03 -1.32 13.92
CA VAL A 68 3.81 -2.68 14.45
C VAL A 68 4.85 -3.65 13.91
N GLY A 69 5.24 -3.49 12.65
CA GLY A 69 6.21 -4.36 11.99
C GLY A 69 6.38 -4.04 10.52
N GLY A 70 7.36 -4.69 9.89
CA GLY A 70 7.67 -4.49 8.49
C GLY A 70 8.62 -5.54 7.95
N CYS A 71 8.78 -5.56 6.63
CA CYS A 71 9.69 -6.43 5.90
C CYS A 71 10.27 -5.69 4.70
N GLY A 72 11.36 -6.22 4.13
CA GLY A 72 12.23 -5.43 3.25
C GLY A 72 13.12 -4.51 4.07
N ASP A 73 14.15 -3.93 3.48
CA ASP A 73 15.06 -3.00 4.17
C ASP A 73 14.40 -1.62 4.38
N VAL A 74 13.22 -1.63 5.02
CA VAL A 74 12.39 -0.46 5.30
C VAL A 74 12.32 -0.26 6.81
N ARG A 75 12.72 0.92 7.25
CA ARG A 75 12.59 1.33 8.66
C ARG A 75 11.32 2.14 8.81
N GLY A 76 10.35 1.60 9.55
CA GLY A 76 9.12 2.33 9.88
C GLY A 76 9.39 3.47 10.87
N ILE A 77 8.54 4.49 10.83
CA ILE A 77 8.58 5.58 11.81
C ILE A 77 7.84 5.11 13.06
N SER A 78 8.52 5.05 14.21
CA SER A 78 7.99 4.40 15.42
C SER A 78 6.61 4.92 15.84
N ASN A 79 6.38 6.23 15.73
CA ASN A 79 5.14 6.87 16.12
C ASN A 79 4.84 8.09 15.25
N ILE A 80 3.68 8.10 14.60
CA ILE A 80 3.21 9.18 13.74
C ILE A 80 1.96 9.78 14.37
N ARG A 81 1.96 11.09 14.62
CA ARG A 81 0.77 11.78 15.14
C ARG A 81 -0.32 11.77 14.08
N LEU A 82 -1.56 11.51 14.48
CA LEU A 82 -2.70 11.55 13.55
C LEU A 82 -2.89 12.93 12.92
N THR A 83 -2.50 14.00 13.63
CA THR A 83 -2.58 15.38 13.16
C THR A 83 -1.44 15.77 12.21
N ASP A 84 -0.49 14.87 11.93
CA ASP A 84 0.61 15.16 11.00
C ASP A 84 0.12 15.08 9.55
N THR A 85 -0.17 16.25 8.97
CA THR A 85 -0.67 16.37 7.60
C THR A 85 0.38 16.04 6.53
N ASN A 86 1.67 16.06 6.90
CA ASN A 86 2.77 15.75 5.98
C ASN A 86 3.04 14.25 5.90
N SER A 87 2.59 13.48 6.90
CA SER A 87 2.68 12.03 6.87
C SER A 87 1.62 11.44 5.93
N TYR A 88 2.06 10.82 4.84
CA TYR A 88 1.18 10.05 3.96
C TYR A 88 0.40 8.93 4.68
N ILE A 89 0.96 8.34 5.76
CA ILE A 89 0.30 7.30 6.58
C ILE A 89 -0.88 7.90 7.33
N ALA A 90 -0.64 8.91 8.17
CA ALA A 90 -1.68 9.66 8.89
C ALA A 90 -2.76 10.18 7.93
N ARG A 91 -2.38 10.80 6.81
CA ARG A 91 -3.32 11.27 5.78
C ARG A 91 -4.20 10.15 5.24
N SER A 92 -3.62 9.01 4.83
CA SER A 92 -4.39 7.87 4.33
C SER A 92 -5.38 7.35 5.39
N TYR A 93 -4.94 7.29 6.64
CA TYR A 93 -5.77 6.83 7.75
C TYR A 93 -6.95 7.76 8.05
N GLN A 94 -6.73 9.07 7.98
CA GLN A 94 -7.79 10.07 8.18
C GLN A 94 -8.81 10.04 7.05
N LEU A 95 -8.34 9.92 5.80
CA LEU A 95 -9.21 9.84 4.62
C LEU A 95 -9.99 8.53 4.54
N LYS A 96 -9.55 7.49 5.26
CA LYS A 96 -10.11 6.12 5.18
C LYS A 96 -10.15 5.59 3.75
N GLN A 97 -9.15 5.97 2.95
CA GLN A 97 -9.06 5.63 1.53
C GLN A 97 -7.66 5.17 1.16
N MET A 98 -7.59 4.34 0.13
CA MET A 98 -6.31 3.99 -0.50
C MET A 98 -5.67 5.26 -1.06
N THR A 99 -4.39 5.47 -0.77
CA THR A 99 -3.64 6.61 -1.30
C THR A 99 -2.31 6.16 -1.85
N LEU A 100 -1.89 6.78 -2.95
CA LEU A 100 -0.51 6.71 -3.42
C LEU A 100 0.20 8.03 -3.08
N SER A 101 1.40 7.94 -2.53
CA SER A 101 2.30 9.07 -2.33
C SER A 101 3.65 8.75 -2.96
N TYR A 102 4.43 9.77 -3.30
CA TYR A 102 5.74 9.61 -3.90
C TYR A 102 6.76 10.47 -3.16
N THR A 103 8.03 10.05 -3.16
CA THR A 103 9.14 10.87 -2.68
C THR A 103 10.28 10.74 -3.66
N GLU A 104 10.61 11.84 -4.33
CA GLU A 104 11.67 11.88 -5.35
C GLU A 104 13.05 11.61 -4.75
N LEU A 105 13.34 12.13 -3.55
CA LEU A 105 14.60 11.88 -2.83
C LEU A 105 14.88 10.38 -2.64
N LYS A 106 13.82 9.57 -2.49
CA LYS A 106 13.93 8.12 -2.28
C LYS A 106 13.61 7.31 -3.52
N GLN A 107 13.07 7.93 -4.57
CA GLN A 107 12.54 7.25 -5.76
C GLN A 107 11.60 6.09 -5.39
N VAL A 108 10.64 6.34 -4.48
CA VAL A 108 9.73 5.31 -3.97
C VAL A 108 8.30 5.83 -3.93
N PHE A 109 7.39 4.99 -4.41
CA PHE A 109 5.96 5.11 -4.19
C PHE A 109 5.53 4.40 -2.90
N TYR A 110 4.72 5.09 -2.11
CA TYR A 110 4.11 4.60 -0.88
C TYR A 110 2.62 4.41 -1.12
N PHE A 111 2.22 3.16 -1.38
CA PHE A 111 0.82 2.80 -1.51
C PHE A 111 0.28 2.41 -0.14
N CYS A 112 -0.61 3.24 0.40
CA CYS A 112 -1.20 3.06 1.72
C CYS A 112 -2.61 2.53 1.61
N LEU A 113 -2.90 1.47 2.37
CA LEU A 113 -4.21 0.85 2.48
C LEU A 113 -4.65 0.91 3.96
N PRO A 114 -5.48 1.89 4.33
CA PRO A 114 -6.07 1.95 5.66
C PRO A 114 -7.19 0.91 5.79
N LYS A 115 -7.23 0.20 6.91
CA LYS A 115 -8.29 -0.75 7.25
C LYS A 115 -8.54 -0.77 8.76
N GLY A 116 -9.71 -0.30 9.17
CA GLY A 116 -10.06 -0.16 10.59
C GLY A 116 -9.07 0.74 11.33
N LYS A 117 -8.37 0.15 12.31
CA LYS A 117 -7.30 0.77 13.10
C LYS A 117 -5.91 0.61 12.49
N TYR A 118 -5.77 -0.08 11.37
CA TYR A 118 -4.48 -0.39 10.76
C TYR A 118 -4.25 0.41 9.48
N VAL A 119 -2.97 0.64 9.15
CA VAL A 119 -2.53 1.09 7.83
C VAL A 119 -1.39 0.19 7.39
N ILE A 120 -1.56 -0.50 6.27
CA ILE A 120 -0.47 -1.21 5.60
C ILE A 120 0.06 -0.32 4.47
N THR A 121 1.37 -0.20 4.39
CA THR A 121 2.06 0.59 3.37
C THR A 121 2.99 -0.30 2.57
N PHE A 122 2.82 -0.29 1.25
CA PHE A 122 3.67 -0.99 0.30
C PHE A 122 4.63 -0.01 -0.38
N HIS A 123 5.89 -0.40 -0.48
CA HIS A 123 6.98 0.46 -0.96
C HIS A 123 7.42 -0.04 -2.34
N PHE A 124 7.01 0.67 -3.39
CA PHE A 124 7.35 0.33 -4.76
C PHE A 124 8.45 1.26 -5.27
N PRO A 125 9.64 0.75 -5.62
CA PRO A 125 10.66 1.58 -6.25
C PRO A 125 10.15 2.15 -7.57
N ALA A 126 10.40 3.43 -7.78
CA ALA A 126 10.19 4.11 -9.05
C ALA A 126 11.40 3.90 -9.96
N ASP A 127 11.19 3.90 -11.26
CA ASP A 127 12.31 4.14 -12.18
C ASP A 127 12.79 5.60 -12.09
N ALA A 128 13.99 5.87 -12.62
CA ALA A 128 14.63 7.18 -12.57
C ALA A 128 13.92 8.28 -13.40
N SER A 129 12.88 7.94 -14.16
CA SER A 129 12.10 8.91 -14.95
C SER A 129 11.03 9.63 -14.14
N TRP A 130 10.82 9.23 -12.88
CA TRP A 130 9.82 9.85 -12.00
C TRP A 130 10.39 11.02 -11.20
N ASP A 131 9.75 12.16 -11.34
CA ASP A 131 9.89 13.33 -10.47
C ASP A 131 8.55 13.68 -9.82
N GLU A 132 8.56 14.62 -8.87
CA GLU A 132 7.33 15.05 -8.19
C GLU A 132 6.28 15.62 -9.16
N ASN A 133 6.70 16.32 -10.20
CA ASN A 133 5.80 16.92 -11.18
C ASN A 133 5.03 15.83 -11.97
N LYS A 134 5.76 14.86 -12.50
CA LYS A 134 5.23 13.72 -13.24
C LYS A 134 4.32 12.88 -12.36
N PHE A 135 4.70 12.65 -11.10
CA PHE A 135 3.81 11.99 -10.14
C PHE A 135 2.51 12.76 -9.93
N ASN A 136 2.56 14.07 -9.76
CA ASN A 136 1.37 14.90 -9.56
C ASN A 136 0.47 14.89 -10.81
N THR A 137 1.05 14.93 -12.02
CA THR A 137 0.31 14.87 -13.28
C THR A 137 -0.36 13.52 -13.51
N TYR A 138 0.34 12.42 -13.24
CA TYR A 138 -0.11 11.05 -13.54
C TYR A 138 -0.47 10.25 -12.28
N HIS A 139 -0.88 10.95 -11.22
CA HIS A 139 -1.18 10.35 -9.91
C HIS A 139 -2.25 9.25 -10.03
N HIS A 140 -3.30 9.56 -10.78
CA HIS A 140 -4.45 8.69 -10.96
C HIS A 140 -4.06 7.41 -11.71
N GLU A 141 -3.31 7.55 -12.80
CA GLU A 141 -2.82 6.45 -13.63
C GLU A 141 -1.86 5.56 -12.86
N ALA A 142 -0.97 6.14 -12.05
CA ALA A 142 -0.05 5.39 -11.20
C ALA A 142 -0.80 4.58 -10.13
N LEU A 143 -1.74 5.20 -9.42
CA LEU A 143 -2.57 4.52 -8.41
C LEU A 143 -3.41 3.41 -9.06
N HIS A 144 -4.06 3.71 -10.17
CA HIS A 144 -4.88 2.74 -10.91
C HIS A 144 -4.02 1.58 -11.44
N GLY A 145 -2.82 1.85 -11.94
CA GLY A 145 -1.87 0.83 -12.37
C GLY A 145 -1.52 -0.15 -11.25
N ILE A 146 -1.15 0.36 -10.08
CA ILE A 146 -0.87 -0.49 -8.90
C ILE A 146 -2.10 -1.32 -8.54
N ILE A 147 -3.29 -0.73 -8.46
CA ILE A 147 -4.52 -1.44 -8.07
C ILE A 147 -4.86 -2.53 -9.10
N LYS A 148 -4.85 -2.19 -10.39
CA LYS A 148 -5.21 -3.11 -11.47
C LYS A 148 -4.31 -4.35 -11.49
N HIS A 149 -3.00 -4.17 -11.32
CA HIS A 149 -2.05 -5.28 -11.32
C HIS A 149 -2.09 -6.14 -10.05
N ASN A 150 -2.67 -5.62 -8.96
CA ASN A 150 -2.66 -6.26 -7.63
C ASN A 150 -4.05 -6.57 -7.07
N MET A 151 -5.12 -6.42 -7.86
CA MET A 151 -6.51 -6.49 -7.39
C MET A 151 -6.83 -7.76 -6.59
N MET A 152 -6.35 -8.93 -7.02
CA MET A 152 -6.54 -10.19 -6.28
C MET A 152 -5.82 -10.17 -4.92
N MET A 153 -4.59 -9.64 -4.87
CA MET A 153 -3.85 -9.53 -3.62
C MET A 153 -4.46 -8.52 -2.66
N LEU A 154 -5.02 -7.41 -3.18
CA LEU A 154 -5.75 -6.45 -2.35
C LEU A 154 -6.95 -7.09 -1.66
N GLN A 155 -7.69 -7.97 -2.35
CA GLN A 155 -8.77 -8.75 -1.74
C GLN A 155 -8.28 -9.70 -0.65
N VAL A 156 -7.13 -10.35 -0.86
CA VAL A 156 -6.50 -11.20 0.18
C VAL A 156 -6.10 -10.37 1.40
N ILE A 157 -5.49 -9.19 1.18
CA ILE A 157 -5.08 -8.29 2.25
C ILE A 157 -6.29 -7.81 3.07
N ASP A 158 -7.41 -7.50 2.40
CA ASP A 158 -8.66 -7.14 3.07
C ASP A 158 -9.14 -8.21 4.06
N VAL A 159 -9.03 -9.49 3.68
CA VAL A 159 -9.38 -10.63 4.54
C VAL A 159 -8.36 -10.81 5.66
N LEU A 160 -7.06 -10.73 5.35
CA LEU A 160 -5.99 -10.93 6.35
C LEU A 160 -5.98 -9.84 7.41
N ILE A 161 -6.13 -8.57 7.01
CA ILE A 161 -6.21 -7.45 7.97
C ILE A 161 -7.52 -7.52 8.76
N GLY A 162 -8.63 -7.91 8.12
CA GLY A 162 -9.88 -8.20 8.83
C GLY A 162 -9.71 -9.27 9.91
N GLY A 163 -8.93 -10.33 9.63
CA GLY A 163 -8.58 -11.38 10.60
C GLY A 163 -7.68 -10.90 11.74
N LEU A 164 -6.69 -10.03 11.45
CA LEU A 164 -5.83 -9.37 12.45
C LEU A 164 -6.61 -8.45 13.39
N MET A 165 -7.74 -7.91 12.94
CA MET A 165 -8.55 -7.00 13.73
C MET A 165 -9.34 -7.72 14.82
N GLY A 166 -9.59 -9.03 14.71
CA GLY A 166 -10.50 -9.74 15.63
C GLY A 166 -11.91 -9.13 15.69
N GLU A 167 -12.20 -8.17 14.82
CA GLU A 167 -13.44 -7.40 14.73
C GLU A 167 -14.29 -8.04 13.62
N ARG A 168 -15.22 -8.90 14.05
CA ARG A 168 -16.55 -9.02 13.45
C ARG A 168 -17.58 -8.80 14.54
#